data_AF-A0A7K3M118-F1
#
_entry.id   AF-A0A7K3M118-F1
#
_cell.length_a   1.000
_cell.length_b   1.000
_cell.length_c   1.000
_cell.angle_alpha   90.00
_cell.angle_beta   90.00
_cell.angle_gamma   90.00
#
_symmetry.space_group_name_H-M   'P 1'
#
loop_
_entity.id
_entity.type
_entity.pdbx_description
1 polymer ?
#
loop_
_entity_poly.entity_id
_entity_poly.type
_entity_poly.pdbx_seq_one_letter_code
_entity_poly.pdbx_strand_id
1 'polypeptide(L)'
;MAELESDPEWVARRDERDREFAERTARLRAAEEPLVDDLQRVGLFVESVWDLVNTSEPYPEALPILFKHLERPYPDAVREGIARALAVGEDARFAGETLVRLYRDEKPGTRAKDGLAVAIAGVAGEGLLDEVVSLAGEPAHGTSRVLLLRALERSRKPSARAALGELSSDSGLAKEISLIKRRLRREKS
;
A
#
# COMPACT_ATOMS: atom_id res chain seq x y z
N MET A 1 30.12 21.27 -1.49
CA MET A 1 29.94 20.12 -0.59
C MET A 1 30.89 20.21 0.62
N ALA A 2 32.17 20.59 0.44
CA ALA A 2 33.13 20.70 1.55
C ALA A 2 32.88 21.82 2.59
N GLU A 3 32.19 22.92 2.24
CA GLU A 3 31.94 24.03 3.18
C GLU A 3 30.80 23.77 4.19
N LEU A 4 29.91 22.79 3.96
CA LEU A 4 28.81 22.47 4.88
C LEU A 4 29.21 21.48 5.97
N GLU A 5 30.24 20.66 5.75
CA GLU A 5 30.72 19.65 6.71
C GLU A 5 31.61 20.23 7.81
N SER A 6 31.99 21.52 7.70
CA SER A 6 32.81 22.23 8.69
C SER A 6 32.00 23.11 9.65
N ASP A 7 30.67 23.16 9.49
CA ASP A 7 29.75 23.87 10.39
C ASP A 7 29.29 22.94 11.53
N PRO A 8 29.70 23.19 12.79
CA PRO A 8 29.32 22.35 13.93
C PRO A 8 27.80 22.22 14.13
N GLU A 9 27.01 23.24 13.76
CA GLU A 9 25.54 23.18 13.88
C GLU A 9 24.90 22.30 12.80
N TRP A 10 25.52 22.22 11.63
CA TRP A 10 25.07 21.31 10.56
C TRP A 10 25.38 19.85 10.92
N VAL A 11 26.59 19.59 11.43
CA VAL A 11 26.99 18.25 11.88
C VAL A 11 26.12 17.80 13.06
N ALA A 12 25.89 18.65 14.06
CA ALA A 12 25.02 18.33 15.20
C ALA A 12 23.57 18.02 14.78
N ARG A 13 22.99 18.82 13.87
CA ARG A 13 21.64 18.57 13.33
C ARG A 13 21.55 17.29 12.49
N ARG A 14 22.60 16.99 11.71
CA ARG A 14 22.69 15.76 10.94
C ARG A 14 22.76 14.55 11.87
N ASP A 15 23.66 14.58 12.85
CA ASP A 15 23.87 13.48 13.78
C ASP A 15 22.65 13.23 14.68
N GLU A 16 21.91 14.28 15.06
CA GLU A 16 20.63 14.14 15.77
C GLU A 16 19.57 13.45 14.91
N ARG A 17 19.36 13.92 13.69
CA ARG A 17 18.41 13.30 12.75
C ARG A 17 18.77 11.85 12.44
N ASP A 18 20.06 11.57 12.29
CA ASP A 18 20.55 10.21 11.99
C ASP A 18 20.33 9.29 13.21
N ARG A 19 20.50 9.79 14.44
CA ARG A 19 20.14 9.08 15.69
C ARG A 19 18.63 8.82 15.79
N GLU A 20 17.79 9.83 15.56
CA GLU A 20 16.33 9.66 15.56
C GLU A 20 15.86 8.64 14.52
N PHE A 21 16.46 8.67 13.34
CA PHE A 21 16.18 7.71 12.27
C PHE A 21 16.60 6.29 12.65
N ALA A 22 17.79 6.13 13.23
CA ALA A 22 18.29 4.84 13.69
C ALA A 22 17.40 4.25 14.80
N GLU A 23 17.01 5.05 15.79
CA GLU A 23 16.09 4.63 16.86
C GLU A 23 14.73 4.20 16.30
N ARG A 24 14.16 5.00 15.40
CA ARG A 24 12.88 4.67 14.76
C ARG A 24 12.98 3.37 13.97
N THR A 25 14.06 3.18 13.23
CA THR A 25 14.31 1.96 12.46
C THR A 25 14.44 0.75 13.37
N ALA A 26 15.19 0.87 14.47
CA ALA A 26 15.34 -0.21 15.45
C ALA A 26 13.99 -0.59 16.09
N ARG A 27 13.15 0.39 16.45
CA ARG A 27 11.81 0.15 16.99
C ARG A 27 10.90 -0.58 15.99
N LEU A 28 10.95 -0.20 14.71
CA LEU A 28 10.17 -0.87 13.67
C LEU A 28 10.64 -2.31 13.43
N ARG A 29 11.96 -2.54 13.39
CA ARG A 29 12.53 -3.90 13.26
C ARG A 29 12.12 -4.80 14.42
N ALA A 30 12.24 -4.32 15.65
CA ALA A 30 11.82 -5.06 16.83
C ALA A 30 10.32 -5.38 16.81
N ALA A 31 9.48 -4.43 16.35
CA ALA A 31 8.06 -4.68 16.20
C ALA A 31 7.76 -5.73 15.13
N GLU A 32 8.52 -5.75 14.03
CA GLU A 32 8.35 -6.63 12.88
C GLU A 32 8.87 -8.06 13.09
N GLU A 33 9.77 -8.28 14.06
CA GLU A 33 10.41 -9.57 14.37
C GLU A 33 9.45 -10.78 14.34
N PRO A 34 8.24 -10.74 14.95
CA PRO A 34 7.34 -11.89 14.91
C PRO A 34 6.88 -12.29 13.50
N LEU A 35 6.79 -11.33 12.57
CA LEU A 35 6.47 -11.60 11.17
C LEU A 35 7.66 -12.23 10.46
N VAL A 36 8.85 -11.67 10.64
CA VAL A 36 10.08 -12.19 10.03
C VAL A 36 10.32 -13.64 10.48
N ASP A 37 10.14 -13.93 11.76
CA ASP A 37 10.24 -15.28 12.31
C ASP A 37 9.25 -16.26 11.66
N ASP A 38 7.99 -15.85 11.50
CA ASP A 38 6.97 -16.70 10.87
C ASP A 38 7.28 -16.93 9.37
N LEU A 39 7.81 -15.94 8.66
CA LEU A 39 8.26 -16.07 7.27
C LEU A 39 9.49 -17.01 7.14
N GLN A 40 10.46 -16.90 8.04
CA GLN A 40 11.63 -17.77 8.05
C GLN A 40 11.25 -19.24 8.29
N ARG A 41 10.24 -19.51 9.12
CA ARG A 41 9.74 -20.89 9.37
C ARG A 41 9.19 -21.57 8.12
N VAL A 42 8.77 -20.81 7.10
CA VAL A 42 8.34 -21.35 5.81
C VAL A 42 9.42 -21.26 4.73
N GLY A 43 10.66 -20.97 5.11
CA GLY A 43 11.82 -20.94 4.22
C GLY A 43 12.06 -19.60 3.52
N LEU A 44 11.36 -18.53 3.93
CA LEU A 44 11.55 -17.18 3.39
C LEU A 44 12.47 -16.36 4.31
N PHE A 45 13.73 -16.23 3.91
CA PHE A 45 14.75 -15.50 4.67
C PHE A 45 14.78 -14.03 4.25
N VAL A 46 13.90 -13.23 4.85
CA VAL A 46 13.84 -11.77 4.67
C VAL A 46 14.32 -11.04 5.93
N GLU A 47 14.83 -9.83 5.76
CA GLU A 47 15.16 -8.92 6.87
C GLU A 47 13.95 -8.07 7.27
N SER A 48 13.02 -7.85 6.34
CA SER A 48 11.79 -7.09 6.55
C SER A 48 10.72 -7.49 5.53
N VAL A 49 9.43 -7.24 5.84
CA VAL A 49 8.33 -7.37 4.89
C VAL A 49 8.52 -6.51 3.64
N TRP A 50 9.30 -5.42 3.74
CA TRP A 50 9.63 -4.58 2.60
C TRP A 50 10.48 -5.32 1.55
N ASP A 51 11.18 -6.39 1.91
CA ASP A 51 11.88 -7.23 0.93
C ASP A 51 10.88 -7.95 0.02
N LEU A 52 9.74 -8.39 0.58
CA LEU A 52 8.63 -8.96 -0.21
C LEU A 52 7.96 -7.91 -1.10
N VAL A 53 7.84 -6.66 -0.62
CA VAL A 53 7.29 -5.56 -1.44
C VAL A 53 8.19 -5.22 -2.63
N ASN A 54 9.51 -5.36 -2.47
CA ASN A 54 10.49 -4.95 -3.45
C ASN A 54 10.98 -6.10 -4.36
N THR A 55 10.59 -7.34 -4.07
CA THR A 55 10.95 -8.49 -4.92
C THR A 55 9.97 -8.66 -6.08
N SER A 56 10.48 -9.31 -7.14
CA SER A 56 9.66 -9.84 -8.23
C SER A 56 9.43 -11.35 -8.11
N GLU A 57 10.12 -12.00 -7.18
CA GLU A 57 9.98 -13.43 -6.93
C GLU A 57 8.63 -13.73 -6.29
N PRO A 58 7.87 -14.73 -6.78
CA PRO A 58 6.63 -15.15 -6.13
C PRO A 58 6.89 -15.70 -4.72
N TYR A 59 5.99 -15.41 -3.78
CA TYR A 59 6.05 -15.88 -2.40
C TYR A 59 4.69 -16.41 -1.90
N PRO A 60 4.05 -17.38 -2.59
CA PRO A 60 2.70 -17.85 -2.24
C PRO A 60 2.61 -18.39 -0.80
N GLU A 61 3.69 -18.96 -0.27
CA GLU A 61 3.79 -19.47 1.10
C GLU A 61 3.69 -18.36 2.15
N ALA A 62 4.07 -17.12 1.81
CA ALA A 62 3.95 -15.97 2.71
C ALA A 62 2.53 -15.47 2.85
N LEU A 63 1.66 -15.66 1.85
CA LEU A 63 0.36 -14.98 1.79
C LEU A 63 -0.56 -15.30 2.98
N PRO A 64 -0.71 -16.56 3.43
CA PRO A 64 -1.48 -16.87 4.62
C PRO A 64 -0.89 -16.24 5.90
N ILE A 65 0.43 -16.13 5.97
CA ILE A 65 1.14 -15.53 7.10
C ILE A 65 0.91 -14.02 7.11
N LEU A 66 1.18 -13.34 6.00
CA LEU A 66 0.95 -11.90 5.84
C LEU A 66 -0.50 -11.54 6.18
N PHE A 67 -1.45 -12.34 5.69
CA PHE A 67 -2.87 -12.16 6.00
C PHE A 67 -3.17 -12.25 7.49
N LYS A 68 -2.64 -13.27 8.19
CA LYS A 68 -2.77 -13.42 9.64
C LYS A 68 -2.13 -12.26 10.41
N HIS A 69 -1.00 -11.74 9.92
CA HIS A 69 -0.28 -10.65 10.59
C HIS A 69 -0.92 -9.29 10.38
N LEU A 70 -1.65 -9.08 9.28
CA LEU A 70 -2.28 -7.80 8.95
C LEU A 70 -3.27 -7.30 10.00
N GLU A 71 -3.93 -8.22 10.72
CA GLU A 71 -4.89 -7.90 11.78
C GLU A 71 -4.23 -7.68 13.16
N ARG A 72 -2.92 -7.91 13.30
CA ARG A 72 -2.19 -7.68 14.56
C ARG A 72 -1.89 -6.18 14.76
N PRO A 73 -1.71 -5.72 16.01
CA PRO A 73 -1.48 -4.30 16.33
C PRO A 73 -0.04 -3.86 16.01
N TYR A 74 0.32 -3.83 14.73
CA TYR A 74 1.62 -3.36 14.25
C TYR A 74 1.67 -1.83 14.16
N PRO A 75 2.88 -1.23 14.28
CA PRO A 75 3.10 0.14 13.88
C PRO A 75 2.69 0.37 12.41
N ASP A 76 2.20 1.57 12.13
CA ASP A 76 1.64 1.98 10.85
C ASP A 76 2.51 1.61 9.63
N ALA A 77 3.83 1.80 9.74
CA ALA A 77 4.78 1.48 8.67
C ALA A 77 4.95 -0.03 8.40
N VAL A 78 4.85 -0.87 9.43
CA VAL A 78 4.94 -2.33 9.27
C VAL A 78 3.63 -2.85 8.69
N ARG A 79 2.49 -2.35 9.18
CA ARG A 79 1.17 -2.73 8.68
C ARG A 79 0.96 -2.30 7.23
N GLU A 80 1.50 -1.14 6.83
CA GLU A 80 1.57 -0.73 5.41
C GLU A 80 2.34 -1.76 4.58
N GLY A 81 3.54 -2.15 5.02
CA GLY A 81 4.38 -3.12 4.32
C GLY A 81 3.68 -4.46 4.13
N ILE A 82 3.05 -4.99 5.18
CA ILE A 82 2.24 -6.22 5.12
C ILE A 82 1.12 -6.09 4.10
N ALA A 83 0.35 -5.00 4.14
CA ALA A 83 -0.75 -4.78 3.20
C ALA A 83 -0.25 -4.71 1.75
N ARG A 84 0.84 -3.99 1.48
CA ARG A 84 1.43 -3.89 0.13
C ARG A 84 1.97 -5.23 -0.36
N ALA A 85 2.57 -6.04 0.52
CA ALA A 85 3.06 -7.38 0.16
C ALA A 85 1.91 -8.32 -0.26
N LEU A 86 0.68 -8.08 0.21
CA LEU A 86 -0.53 -8.79 -0.22
C LEU A 86 -1.09 -8.31 -1.57
N ALA A 87 -0.52 -7.27 -2.21
CA ALA A 87 -1.01 -6.71 -3.48
C ALA A 87 -0.62 -7.55 -4.73
N VAL A 88 -0.57 -8.88 -4.61
CA VAL A 88 -0.06 -9.82 -5.62
C VAL A 88 -1.13 -10.42 -6.54
N GLY A 89 -2.25 -9.71 -6.75
CA GLY A 89 -3.25 -10.13 -7.73
C GLY A 89 -4.08 -11.34 -7.29
N GLU A 90 -4.14 -12.38 -8.13
CA GLU A 90 -5.07 -13.51 -7.95
C GLU A 90 -4.76 -14.33 -6.70
N ASP A 91 -3.47 -14.52 -6.39
CA ASP A 91 -3.02 -15.37 -5.28
C ASP A 91 -3.48 -14.86 -3.92
N ALA A 92 -3.74 -13.54 -3.79
CA ALA A 92 -4.21 -12.91 -2.57
C ALA A 92 -5.69 -12.49 -2.62
N ARG A 93 -6.46 -12.90 -3.65
CA ARG A 93 -7.90 -12.55 -3.77
C ARG A 93 -8.75 -13.01 -2.58
N PHE A 94 -8.36 -14.10 -1.93
CA PHE A 94 -9.05 -14.61 -0.74
C PHE A 94 -9.11 -13.57 0.40
N ALA A 95 -8.19 -12.59 0.42
CA ALA A 95 -8.14 -11.55 1.44
C ALA A 95 -9.08 -10.36 1.17
N GLY A 96 -9.72 -10.29 -0.01
CA GLY A 96 -10.41 -9.08 -0.50
C GLY A 96 -11.44 -8.48 0.47
N GLU A 97 -12.34 -9.30 1.01
CA GLU A 97 -13.38 -8.83 1.95
C GLU A 97 -12.78 -8.29 3.25
N THR A 98 -11.78 -8.98 3.79
CA THR A 98 -11.06 -8.52 4.99
C THR A 98 -10.28 -7.23 4.72
N LEU A 99 -9.62 -7.10 3.57
CA LEU A 99 -8.92 -5.87 3.20
C LEU A 99 -9.88 -4.67 3.14
N VAL A 100 -11.07 -4.85 2.56
CA VAL A 100 -12.11 -3.83 2.53
C VAL A 100 -12.58 -3.43 3.93
N ARG A 101 -12.86 -4.42 4.79
CA ARG A 101 -13.23 -4.17 6.20
C ARG A 101 -12.16 -3.35 6.91
N LEU A 102 -10.91 -3.81 6.86
CA LEU A 102 -9.78 -3.13 7.49
C LEU A 102 -9.56 -1.72 6.93
N TYR A 103 -9.73 -1.53 5.63
CA TYR A 103 -9.62 -0.21 5.01
C TYR A 103 -10.68 0.76 5.51
N ARG A 104 -11.93 0.31 5.67
CA ARG A 104 -13.01 1.13 6.24
C ARG A 104 -12.72 1.57 7.67
N ASP A 105 -12.25 0.63 8.48
CA ASP A 105 -11.97 0.85 9.90
C ASP A 105 -10.72 1.73 10.14
N GLU A 106 -9.79 1.75 9.18
CA GLU A 106 -8.53 2.47 9.33
C GLU A 106 -8.69 4.00 9.20
N LYS A 107 -7.96 4.75 10.03
CA LYS A 107 -8.05 6.21 10.05
C LYS A 107 -7.49 6.82 8.75
N PRO A 108 -8.16 7.84 8.18
CA PRO A 108 -7.64 8.55 7.00
C PRO A 108 -6.29 9.20 7.28
N GLY A 109 -5.41 9.20 6.28
CA GLY A 109 -4.08 9.81 6.36
C GLY A 109 -2.99 8.94 7.00
N THR A 110 -3.31 7.71 7.41
CA THR A 110 -2.32 6.74 7.90
C THR A 110 -1.66 5.98 6.75
N ARG A 111 -0.42 5.52 6.96
CA ARG A 111 0.30 4.69 5.98
C ARG A 111 -0.35 3.33 5.81
N ALA A 112 -0.90 2.75 6.87
CA ALA A 112 -1.65 1.50 6.83
C ALA A 112 -2.85 1.62 5.89
N LYS A 113 -3.58 2.75 5.90
CA LYS A 113 -4.70 2.96 4.97
C LYS A 113 -4.24 3.02 3.52
N ASP A 114 -3.10 3.65 3.23
CA ASP A 114 -2.51 3.66 1.89
C ASP A 114 -2.09 2.25 1.45
N GLY A 115 -1.44 1.49 2.34
CA GLY A 115 -1.08 0.10 2.07
C GLY A 115 -2.30 -0.77 1.79
N LEU A 116 -3.38 -0.62 2.57
CA LEU A 116 -4.64 -1.34 2.37
C LEU A 116 -5.31 -0.96 1.04
N ALA A 117 -5.29 0.32 0.65
CA ALA A 117 -5.80 0.75 -0.65
C ALA A 117 -5.03 0.10 -1.81
N VAL A 118 -3.69 0.00 -1.70
CA VAL A 118 -2.84 -0.70 -2.68
C VAL A 118 -3.15 -2.19 -2.72
N ALA A 119 -3.32 -2.82 -1.56
CA ALA A 119 -3.69 -4.23 -1.44
C ALA A 119 -5.02 -4.52 -2.13
N ILE A 120 -6.07 -3.76 -1.78
CA ILE A 120 -7.40 -3.84 -2.42
C ILE A 120 -7.25 -3.65 -3.92
N ALA A 121 -6.56 -2.59 -4.35
CA ALA A 121 -6.39 -2.29 -5.76
C ALA A 121 -5.67 -3.41 -6.51
N GLY A 122 -4.71 -4.09 -5.87
CA GLY A 122 -3.94 -5.21 -6.39
C GLY A 122 -4.76 -6.48 -6.54
N VAL A 123 -5.52 -6.85 -5.52
CA VAL A 123 -6.32 -8.09 -5.50
C VAL A 123 -7.69 -7.95 -6.17
N ALA A 124 -8.18 -6.72 -6.40
CA ALA A 124 -9.49 -6.47 -6.97
C ALA A 124 -9.68 -7.21 -8.31
N GLY A 125 -10.44 -8.30 -8.24
CA GLY A 125 -11.01 -8.96 -9.39
C GLY A 125 -12.38 -8.38 -9.74
N GLU A 126 -13.05 -9.02 -10.69
CA GLU A 126 -14.36 -8.59 -11.19
C GLU A 126 -15.44 -8.43 -10.11
N GLY A 127 -15.42 -9.26 -9.07
CA GLY A 127 -16.41 -9.25 -7.99
C GLY A 127 -16.20 -8.17 -6.92
N LEU A 128 -15.03 -7.51 -6.89
CA LEU A 128 -14.72 -6.46 -5.91
C LEU A 128 -14.81 -5.05 -6.51
N LEU A 129 -15.07 -4.93 -7.82
CA LEU A 129 -15.01 -3.63 -8.51
C LEU A 129 -16.05 -2.64 -8.00
N ASP A 130 -17.27 -3.09 -7.71
CA ASP A 130 -18.32 -2.18 -7.21
C ASP A 130 -17.95 -1.64 -5.81
N GLU A 131 -17.33 -2.48 -4.98
CA GLU A 131 -16.80 -2.10 -3.68
C GLU A 131 -15.65 -1.07 -3.82
N VAL A 132 -14.75 -1.29 -4.78
CA VAL A 132 -13.67 -0.33 -5.10
C VAL A 132 -14.25 1.02 -5.52
N VAL A 133 -15.28 1.03 -6.37
CA VAL A 133 -15.95 2.28 -6.80
C VAL A 133 -16.57 3.00 -5.62
N SER A 134 -17.28 2.26 -4.74
CA SER A 134 -17.88 2.81 -3.53
C SER A 134 -16.83 3.45 -2.61
N LEU A 135 -15.74 2.73 -2.30
CA LEU A 135 -14.66 3.23 -1.45
C LEU A 135 -13.94 4.43 -2.06
N ALA A 136 -13.67 4.40 -3.37
CA ALA A 136 -13.04 5.53 -4.07
C ALA A 136 -13.94 6.77 -4.05
N GLY A 137 -15.25 6.59 -4.14
CA GLY A 137 -16.24 7.68 -4.13
C GLY A 137 -16.51 8.32 -2.77
N GLU A 138 -16.01 7.77 -1.66
CA GLU A 138 -16.33 8.24 -0.31
C GLU A 138 -15.25 9.19 0.26
N PRO A 139 -15.45 10.53 0.29
CA PRO A 139 -14.39 11.48 0.64
C PRO A 139 -13.80 11.30 2.04
N ALA A 140 -14.54 10.68 2.97
CA ALA A 140 -14.11 10.39 4.33
C ALA A 140 -12.84 9.50 4.39
N HIS A 141 -12.53 8.75 3.33
CA HIS A 141 -11.31 7.95 3.26
C HIS A 141 -10.04 8.73 2.86
N GLY A 142 -10.17 10.03 2.59
CA GLY A 142 -9.05 10.93 2.34
C GLY A 142 -8.33 10.64 1.02
N THR A 143 -7.02 10.87 0.98
CA THR A 143 -6.20 10.77 -0.24
C THR A 143 -5.90 9.35 -0.68
N SER A 144 -5.96 8.36 0.23
CA SER A 144 -5.74 6.94 -0.06
C SER A 144 -6.67 6.40 -1.18
N ARG A 145 -7.84 7.02 -1.37
CA ARG A 145 -8.81 6.70 -2.44
C ARG A 145 -8.23 6.77 -3.84
N VAL A 146 -7.23 7.62 -4.06
CA VAL A 146 -6.53 7.73 -5.34
C VAL A 146 -5.88 6.39 -5.72
N LEU A 147 -5.38 5.63 -4.74
CA LEU A 147 -4.69 4.36 -4.96
C LEU A 147 -5.66 3.26 -5.42
N LEU A 148 -6.93 3.33 -5.01
CA LEU A 148 -8.00 2.42 -5.43
C LEU A 148 -8.29 2.50 -6.93
N LEU A 149 -8.06 3.67 -7.55
CA LEU A 149 -8.31 3.88 -8.98
C LEU A 149 -7.50 2.94 -9.88
N ARG A 150 -6.39 2.39 -9.38
CA ARG A 150 -5.58 1.41 -10.11
C ARG A 150 -6.34 0.12 -10.42
N ALA A 151 -7.31 -0.28 -9.60
CA ALA A 151 -8.18 -1.41 -9.93
C ALA A 151 -9.10 -1.09 -11.11
N LEU A 152 -9.62 0.14 -11.19
CA LEU A 152 -10.47 0.59 -12.31
C LEU A 152 -9.67 0.73 -13.61
N GLU A 153 -8.43 1.24 -13.52
CA GLU A 153 -7.51 1.36 -14.65
C GLU A 153 -7.20 -0.01 -15.29
N ARG A 154 -6.95 -1.04 -14.48
CA ARG A 154 -6.63 -2.39 -14.97
C ARG A 154 -7.85 -3.16 -15.47
N SER A 155 -9.06 -2.76 -15.07
CA SER A 155 -10.28 -3.46 -15.44
C SER A 155 -10.67 -3.21 -16.89
N ARG A 156 -11.07 -4.28 -17.58
CA ARG A 156 -11.60 -4.22 -18.96
C ARG A 156 -13.11 -3.94 -19.00
N LYS A 157 -13.80 -3.94 -17.86
CA LYS A 157 -15.26 -3.76 -17.82
C LYS A 157 -15.66 -2.35 -18.27
N PRO A 158 -16.74 -2.22 -19.07
CA PRO A 158 -17.34 -0.93 -19.38
C PRO A 158 -17.71 -0.14 -18.11
N SER A 159 -18.19 -0.83 -17.06
CA SER A 159 -18.55 -0.21 -15.78
C SER A 159 -17.37 0.48 -15.09
N ALA A 160 -16.15 -0.09 -15.15
CA ALA A 160 -14.96 0.55 -14.58
C ALA A 160 -14.62 1.87 -15.30
N ARG A 161 -14.79 1.91 -16.63
CA ARG A 161 -14.61 3.15 -17.41
C ARG A 161 -15.69 4.18 -17.12
N ALA A 162 -16.94 3.74 -16.94
CA ALA A 162 -18.04 4.61 -16.54
C ALA A 162 -17.79 5.22 -15.15
N ALA A 163 -17.36 4.41 -14.18
CA ALA A 163 -17.00 4.86 -12.84
C ALA A 163 -15.86 5.90 -12.86
N LEU A 164 -14.81 5.70 -13.67
CA LEU A 164 -13.77 6.74 -13.89
C LEU A 164 -14.34 8.02 -14.54
N GLY A 165 -15.44 7.91 -15.30
CA GLY A 165 -16.22 9.04 -15.79
C GLY A 165 -16.89 9.80 -14.65
N GLU A 166 -17.69 9.10 -13.86
CA GLU A 166 -18.47 9.64 -12.74
C GLU A 166 -17.58 10.27 -11.66
N LEU A 167 -16.53 9.57 -11.23
CA LEU A 167 -15.59 10.03 -10.21
C LEU A 167 -14.72 11.21 -10.66
N SER A 168 -14.72 11.58 -11.94
CA SER A 168 -13.87 12.67 -12.44
C SER A 168 -14.28 14.07 -11.99
N SER A 169 -15.48 14.21 -11.44
CA SER A 169 -15.97 15.43 -10.80
C SER A 169 -15.45 15.61 -9.36
N ASP A 170 -14.95 14.54 -8.72
CA ASP A 170 -14.31 14.62 -7.40
C ASP A 170 -12.95 15.33 -7.55
N SER A 171 -12.81 16.49 -6.90
CA SER A 171 -11.60 17.32 -6.99
C SER A 171 -10.35 16.62 -6.44
N GLY A 172 -10.50 15.70 -5.49
CA GLY A 172 -9.43 14.88 -4.94
C GLY A 172 -8.95 13.77 -5.89
N LEU A 173 -9.77 13.37 -6.87
CA LEU A 173 -9.47 12.28 -7.81
C LEU A 173 -9.24 12.76 -9.25
N ALA A 174 -9.79 13.92 -9.63
CA ALA A 174 -9.82 14.43 -11.00
C ALA A 174 -8.46 14.42 -11.70
N LYS A 175 -7.40 14.81 -10.98
CA LYS A 175 -6.03 14.83 -11.51
C LYS A 175 -5.55 13.42 -11.90
N GLU A 176 -5.67 12.45 -11.00
CA GLU A 176 -5.22 11.08 -11.30
C GLU A 176 -6.10 10.44 -12.37
N ILE A 177 -7.41 10.64 -12.31
CA ILE A 177 -8.34 10.13 -13.33
C ILE A 177 -8.01 10.68 -14.73
N SER A 178 -7.62 11.94 -14.85
CA SER A 178 -7.17 12.53 -16.12
C SER A 178 -5.92 11.83 -16.66
N LEU A 179 -4.96 11.50 -15.78
CA LEU A 179 -3.76 10.75 -16.13
C LEU A 179 -4.10 9.32 -16.58
N ILE A 180 -4.97 8.62 -15.85
CA ILE A 180 -5.47 7.28 -16.20
C ILE A 180 -6.13 7.30 -17.58
N LYS A 181 -7.08 8.21 -17.81
CA LYS A 181 -7.76 8.36 -19.12
C LYS A 181 -6.78 8.62 -20.26
N ARG A 182 -5.69 9.37 -20.00
CA ARG A 182 -4.62 9.59 -20.99
C ARG A 182 -3.84 8.31 -21.29
N ARG A 183 -3.50 7.49 -20.28
CA ARG A 183 -2.82 6.20 -20.45
C ARG A 183 -3.69 5.22 -21.25
N LEU A 184 -4.95 5.06 -20.85
CA LEU A 184 -5.91 4.16 -21.52
C LEU A 184 -6.19 4.53 -22.98
N ARG A 185 -6.09 5.81 -23.37
CA ARG A 185 -6.20 6.24 -24.78
C ARG A 185 -4.99 5.85 -25.61
N ARG A 186 -3.78 5.88 -25.01
CA ARG A 186 -2.54 5.51 -25.70
C ARG A 186 -2.45 4.01 -25.94
N GLU A 187 -2.93 3.19 -25.01
CA GLU A 187 -2.94 1.72 -25.16
C GLU A 187 -3.90 1.20 -26.24
N LYS A 188 -4.86 2.03 -26.68
CA LYS A 188 -5.82 1.70 -27.73
C LYS A 188 -5.39 2.16 -29.13
N SER A 189 -4.34 2.99 -29.22
CA SER A 189 -3.78 3.51 -30.47
C SER A 189 -2.66 2.62 -30.96
#